data_AF-A0A1C9JBQ8-F1
#
_entry.id   AF-A0A1C9JBQ8-F1
#
_cell.length_a   1.000
_cell.length_b   1.000
_cell.length_c   1.000
_cell.angle_alpha   90.00
_cell.angle_beta   90.00
_cell.angle_gamma   90.00
#
_symmetry.space_group_name_H-M   'P 1'
#
loop_
_entity.id
_entity.type
_entity.pdbx_description
1 polymer ?
#
loop_
_entity_poly.entity_id
_entity_poly.type
_entity_poly.pdbx_seq_one_letter_code
_entity_poly.pdbx_strand_id
1 'polypeptide(L)'
;MNFQKRSQLILDKFNQTAPKITTKYKYFLGGFVEGEGSLCVSIKNQNQKIRIDPEFNICQHKNGIIHLIAFMFLFRTGSIVFKSGSNATYVFKITNRKSLKEKFIPFYKRFILPYASYQKNQRFYIFQSILDLLEKKVHLSKKGLAFKVLPLVFKMRSQAQARKKTLREFQNEILWCGRDAAQEPLKPQGALGAPECIAHSEGRASLKLSPSVRSDQRALPVA
;
A
#
# COMPACT_ATOMS: atom_id res chain seq x y z
N MET A 1 -19.63 -0.23 -21.32
CA MET A 1 -20.14 -1.62 -21.40
C MET A 1 -20.81 -1.98 -20.08
N ASN A 2 -22.07 -2.45 -20.10
CA ASN A 2 -22.80 -2.86 -18.90
C ASN A 2 -22.25 -4.18 -18.32
N PHE A 3 -22.67 -4.54 -17.10
CA PHE A 3 -22.16 -5.74 -16.42
C PHE A 3 -22.48 -7.01 -17.20
N GLN A 4 -23.70 -7.15 -17.72
CA GLN A 4 -24.19 -8.34 -18.41
C GLN A 4 -23.32 -8.70 -19.62
N LYS A 5 -23.09 -7.73 -20.51
CA LYS A 5 -22.25 -7.93 -21.70
C LYS A 5 -20.82 -8.30 -21.30
N ARG A 6 -20.27 -7.62 -20.28
CA ARG A 6 -18.91 -7.90 -19.78
C ARG A 6 -18.78 -9.28 -19.16
N SER A 7 -19.77 -9.71 -18.36
CA SER A 7 -19.75 -11.02 -17.74
C SER A 7 -19.88 -12.13 -18.77
N GLN A 8 -20.72 -11.93 -19.80
CA GLN A 8 -20.88 -12.91 -20.87
C GLN A 8 -19.57 -13.14 -21.64
N LEU A 9 -18.88 -12.07 -22.04
CA LEU A 9 -17.57 -12.17 -22.70
C LEU A 9 -16.54 -12.96 -21.89
N ILE A 10 -16.59 -12.85 -20.55
CA ILE A 10 -15.70 -13.62 -19.67
C ILE A 10 -16.11 -15.09 -19.62
N LEU A 11 -17.41 -15.38 -19.53
CA LEU A 11 -17.92 -16.76 -19.54
C LEU A 11 -17.51 -17.46 -20.84
N ASP A 12 -17.75 -16.82 -21.99
CA ASP A 12 -17.43 -17.36 -23.30
C ASP A 12 -15.93 -17.60 -23.44
N LYS A 13 -15.10 -16.62 -23.03
CA LYS A 13 -13.64 -16.71 -23.10
C LYS A 13 -13.06 -17.93 -22.37
N PHE A 14 -13.67 -18.35 -21.27
CA PHE A 14 -13.18 -19.44 -20.44
C PHE A 14 -14.01 -20.72 -20.54
N ASN A 15 -14.99 -20.76 -21.45
CA ASN A 15 -15.96 -21.85 -21.59
C ASN A 15 -16.60 -22.22 -20.23
N GLN A 16 -17.13 -21.21 -19.54
CA GLN A 16 -17.75 -21.34 -18.22
C GLN A 16 -19.22 -20.94 -18.25
N THR A 17 -19.98 -21.42 -17.27
CA THR A 17 -21.37 -20.99 -17.03
C THR A 17 -21.45 -20.09 -15.81
N ALA A 18 -22.53 -19.29 -15.72
CA ALA A 18 -22.73 -18.40 -14.60
C ALA A 18 -22.91 -19.20 -13.29
N PRO A 19 -22.06 -19.00 -12.27
CA PRO A 19 -22.17 -19.76 -11.03
C PRO A 19 -23.37 -19.31 -10.19
N LYS A 20 -24.10 -20.27 -9.60
CA LYS A 20 -25.15 -19.99 -8.61
C LYS A 20 -24.52 -19.70 -7.25
N ILE A 21 -24.56 -18.43 -6.84
CA ILE A 21 -23.94 -17.98 -5.58
C ILE A 21 -24.88 -18.24 -4.38
N THR A 22 -24.77 -19.44 -3.79
CA THR A 22 -25.49 -19.85 -2.58
C THR A 22 -24.82 -19.32 -1.30
N THR A 23 -25.49 -19.42 -0.15
CA THR A 23 -24.90 -19.08 1.16
C THR A 23 -23.67 -19.94 1.48
N LYS A 24 -23.72 -21.26 1.26
CA LYS A 24 -22.56 -22.15 1.45
C LYS A 24 -21.38 -21.72 0.56
N TYR A 25 -21.66 -21.33 -0.68
CA TYR A 25 -20.61 -20.86 -1.58
C TYR A 25 -20.00 -19.53 -1.09
N LYS A 26 -20.79 -18.62 -0.50
CA LYS A 26 -20.27 -17.38 0.10
C LYS A 26 -19.30 -17.65 1.25
N TYR A 27 -19.57 -18.65 2.10
CA TYR A 27 -18.63 -19.07 3.16
C TYR A 27 -17.33 -19.62 2.57
N PHE A 28 -17.43 -20.50 1.55
CA PHE A 28 -16.25 -20.98 0.82
C PHE A 28 -15.44 -19.82 0.22
N LEU A 29 -16.10 -18.90 -0.47
CA LEU A 29 -15.46 -17.71 -1.05
C LEU A 29 -14.85 -16.81 0.04
N GLY A 30 -15.45 -16.75 1.23
CA GLY A 30 -14.89 -16.05 2.39
C GLY A 30 -13.55 -16.65 2.82
N GLY A 31 -13.51 -17.97 3.03
CA GLY A 31 -12.26 -18.69 3.31
C GLY A 31 -11.23 -18.56 2.19
N PHE A 32 -11.68 -18.56 0.93
CA PHE A 32 -10.81 -18.35 -0.22
C PHE A 32 -10.16 -16.94 -0.19
N VAL A 33 -10.89 -15.91 0.23
CA VAL A 33 -10.31 -14.56 0.43
C VAL A 33 -9.34 -14.51 1.60
N GLU A 34 -9.58 -15.26 2.67
CA GLU A 34 -8.62 -15.35 3.78
C GLU A 34 -7.27 -15.90 3.29
N GLY A 35 -7.29 -16.96 2.47
CA GLY A 35 -6.09 -17.52 1.84
C GLY A 35 -5.47 -16.65 0.75
N GLU A 36 -6.22 -16.40 -0.34
CA GLU A 36 -5.71 -15.84 -1.60
C GLU A 36 -5.97 -14.33 -1.78
N GLY A 37 -6.84 -13.75 -0.94
CA GLY A 37 -7.28 -12.37 -1.07
C GLY A 37 -6.27 -11.35 -0.55
N SER A 38 -6.12 -10.26 -1.29
CA SER A 38 -5.22 -9.16 -0.96
C SER A 38 -5.94 -7.81 -0.94
N LEU A 39 -5.68 -7.04 0.11
CA LEU A 39 -6.06 -5.64 0.24
C LEU A 39 -4.83 -4.77 0.07
N CYS A 40 -4.82 -3.98 -0.99
CA CYS A 40 -3.68 -3.14 -1.38
C CYS A 40 -4.12 -1.69 -1.48
N VAL A 41 -3.21 -0.78 -1.18
CA VAL A 41 -3.39 0.65 -1.46
C VAL A 41 -2.14 1.19 -2.14
N SER A 42 -2.28 1.55 -3.41
CA SER A 42 -1.21 2.13 -4.21
C SER A 42 -1.19 3.64 -4.09
N ILE A 43 0.02 4.21 -4.11
CA ILE A 43 0.25 5.65 -4.24
C ILE A 43 0.70 5.87 -5.69
N LYS A 44 -0.11 6.58 -6.48
CA LYS A 44 0.18 6.88 -7.89
C LYS A 44 0.46 8.36 -8.01
N ASN A 45 1.47 8.72 -8.81
CA ASN A 45 1.70 10.11 -9.21
C ASN A 45 1.14 10.27 -10.63
N GLN A 46 0.10 11.10 -10.79
CA GLN A 46 -0.54 11.36 -12.06
C GLN A 46 -0.63 12.87 -12.25
N ASN A 47 0.03 13.41 -13.28
CA ASN A 47 0.07 14.84 -13.58
C ASN A 47 0.48 15.67 -12.35
N GLN A 48 1.57 15.27 -11.66
CA GLN A 48 2.07 15.89 -10.43
C GLN A 48 1.10 15.86 -9.24
N LYS A 49 0.01 15.09 -9.32
CA LYS A 49 -0.93 14.89 -8.22
C LYS A 49 -0.80 13.48 -7.68
N ILE A 50 -0.66 13.39 -6.36
CA ILE A 50 -0.66 12.12 -5.65
C ILE A 50 -2.09 11.62 -5.52
N ARG A 51 -2.32 10.41 -6.03
CA ARG A 51 -3.59 9.69 -5.94
C ARG A 51 -3.42 8.42 -5.11
N ILE A 52 -4.34 8.23 -4.18
CA ILE A 52 -4.46 7.02 -3.38
C ILE A 52 -5.46 6.09 -4.09
N ASP A 53 -5.03 4.87 -4.40
CA ASP A 53 -5.80 3.90 -5.18
C ASP A 53 -5.94 2.59 -4.39
N PRO A 54 -7.01 2.45 -3.59
CA PRO A 54 -7.34 1.22 -2.89
C PRO A 54 -7.83 0.14 -3.86
N GLU A 55 -7.39 -1.09 -3.66
CA GLU A 55 -7.74 -2.24 -4.47
C GLU A 55 -7.94 -3.48 -3.60
N PHE A 56 -8.99 -4.24 -3.89
CA PHE A 56 -9.10 -5.64 -3.50
C PHE A 56 -8.79 -6.50 -4.71
N ASN A 57 -7.91 -7.49 -4.57
CA ASN A 57 -7.60 -8.43 -5.64
C ASN A 57 -7.39 -9.87 -5.15
N ILE A 58 -7.52 -10.80 -6.09
CA ILE A 58 -7.30 -12.23 -5.92
C ILE A 58 -6.58 -12.71 -7.17
N CYS A 59 -5.44 -13.37 -7.00
CA CYS A 59 -4.70 -14.00 -8.09
C CYS A 59 -5.06 -15.49 -8.15
N GLN A 60 -5.20 -16.05 -9.35
CA GLN A 60 -5.38 -17.49 -9.51
C GLN A 60 -4.89 -17.97 -10.87
N HIS A 61 -4.35 -19.19 -10.94
CA HIS A 61 -4.04 -19.86 -12.18
C HIS A 61 -5.31 -20.06 -13.03
N LYS A 62 -5.17 -20.15 -14.36
CA LYS A 62 -6.29 -20.35 -15.31
C LYS A 62 -7.18 -21.55 -14.93
N ASN A 63 -6.59 -22.59 -14.35
CA ASN A 63 -7.33 -23.79 -13.92
C ASN A 63 -8.35 -23.49 -12.80
N GLY A 64 -8.11 -22.45 -11.98
CA GLY A 64 -9.03 -22.00 -10.94
C GLY A 64 -9.89 -20.80 -11.34
N ILE A 65 -10.03 -20.51 -12.64
CA ILE A 65 -10.73 -19.31 -13.14
C ILE A 65 -12.18 -19.20 -12.67
N ILE A 66 -12.84 -20.33 -12.43
CA ILE A 66 -14.24 -20.38 -11.96
C ILE A 66 -14.41 -19.64 -10.63
N HIS A 67 -13.40 -19.65 -9.75
CA HIS A 67 -13.46 -18.90 -8.50
C HIS A 67 -13.39 -17.39 -8.73
N LEU A 68 -12.54 -16.92 -9.65
CA LEU A 68 -12.49 -15.50 -10.03
C LEU A 68 -13.81 -15.03 -10.66
N ILE A 69 -14.43 -15.88 -11.49
CA ILE A 69 -15.76 -15.64 -12.06
C ILE A 69 -16.81 -15.57 -10.95
N ALA A 70 -16.77 -16.49 -9.98
CA ALA A 70 -17.70 -16.48 -8.86
C ALA A 70 -17.63 -15.17 -8.05
N PHE A 71 -16.45 -14.61 -7.81
CA PHE A 71 -16.31 -13.28 -7.19
C PHE A 71 -16.91 -12.15 -8.05
N MET A 72 -16.69 -12.18 -9.36
CA MET A 72 -17.29 -11.21 -10.28
C MET A 72 -18.83 -11.24 -10.23
N PHE A 73 -19.43 -12.44 -10.16
CA PHE A 73 -20.88 -12.63 -10.04
C PHE A 73 -21.40 -12.28 -8.64
N LEU A 74 -20.69 -12.67 -7.58
CA LEU A 74 -21.01 -12.33 -6.20
C LEU A 74 -21.12 -10.81 -6.02
N PHE A 75 -20.12 -10.06 -6.50
CA PHE A 75 -20.09 -8.61 -6.32
C PHE A 75 -20.80 -7.85 -7.45
N ARG A 76 -21.19 -8.50 -8.55
CA ARG A 76 -21.73 -7.82 -9.74
C ARG A 76 -20.85 -6.64 -10.20
N THR A 77 -19.53 -6.77 -10.07
CA THR A 77 -18.52 -5.72 -10.36
C THR A 77 -17.13 -6.35 -10.46
N GLY A 78 -16.10 -5.52 -10.62
CA GLY A 78 -14.70 -5.96 -10.71
C GLY A 78 -14.34 -6.51 -12.08
N SER A 79 -13.04 -6.67 -12.34
CA SER A 79 -12.49 -7.12 -13.63
C SER A 79 -11.60 -8.34 -13.43
N ILE A 80 -11.64 -9.27 -14.38
CA ILE A 80 -10.68 -10.39 -14.47
C ILE A 80 -9.70 -10.05 -15.59
N VAL A 81 -8.42 -9.92 -15.26
CA VAL A 81 -7.36 -9.55 -16.19
C VAL A 81 -6.23 -10.56 -16.14
N PHE A 82 -5.53 -10.76 -17.25
CA PHE A 82 -4.32 -11.58 -17.28
C PHE A 82 -3.22 -10.87 -16.48
N LYS A 83 -2.47 -11.64 -15.67
CA LYS A 83 -1.34 -11.11 -14.91
C LYS A 83 -0.12 -11.06 -15.84
N SER A 84 0.28 -9.84 -16.21
CA SER A 84 1.47 -9.63 -17.04
C SER A 84 2.70 -10.28 -16.42
N GLY A 85 3.53 -10.91 -17.25
CA GLY A 85 4.72 -11.66 -16.82
C GLY A 85 4.44 -13.01 -16.15
N SER A 86 3.20 -13.51 -16.17
CA SER A 86 2.88 -14.88 -15.77
C SER A 86 2.56 -15.75 -16.97
N ASN A 87 2.69 -17.07 -16.85
CA ASN A 87 2.33 -18.00 -17.93
C ASN A 87 0.82 -18.14 -18.10
N ALA A 88 0.08 -18.24 -16.99
CA ALA A 88 -1.33 -18.57 -17.01
C ALA A 88 -2.11 -18.05 -15.80
N THR A 89 -1.65 -16.97 -15.15
CA THR A 89 -2.31 -16.42 -13.96
C THR A 89 -3.22 -15.25 -14.34
N TYR A 90 -4.40 -15.24 -13.72
CA TYR A 90 -5.39 -14.18 -13.83
C TYR A 90 -5.61 -13.51 -12.48
N VAL A 91 -6.09 -12.26 -12.52
CA VAL A 91 -6.38 -11.46 -11.34
C VAL A 91 -7.80 -10.94 -11.42
N PHE A 92 -8.64 -11.32 -10.46
CA PHE A 92 -9.86 -10.58 -10.17
C PHE A 92 -9.52 -9.36 -9.33
N LYS A 93 -10.02 -8.18 -9.69
CA LYS A 93 -9.82 -6.95 -8.92
C LYS A 93 -11.02 -6.02 -8.88
N ILE A 94 -11.19 -5.34 -7.76
CA ILE A 94 -12.13 -4.23 -7.56
C ILE A 94 -11.32 -3.00 -7.17
N THR A 95 -11.30 -1.98 -8.03
CA THR A 95 -10.59 -0.71 -7.80
C THR A 95 -11.54 0.47 -7.56
N ASN A 96 -12.81 0.32 -7.92
CA ASN A 96 -13.80 1.37 -7.71
C ASN A 96 -14.16 1.47 -6.22
N ARG A 97 -13.92 2.64 -5.62
CA ARG A 97 -14.16 2.91 -4.18
C ARG A 97 -15.60 2.63 -3.74
N LYS A 98 -16.59 3.01 -4.56
CA LYS A 98 -18.01 2.76 -4.29
C LYS A 98 -18.29 1.25 -4.19
N SER A 99 -17.81 0.46 -5.16
CA SER A 99 -17.92 -1.00 -5.13
C SER A 99 -17.19 -1.63 -3.94
N LEU A 100 -16.01 -1.13 -3.58
CA LEU A 100 -15.31 -1.62 -2.39
C LEU A 100 -16.16 -1.39 -1.13
N LYS A 101 -16.71 -0.19 -0.95
CA LYS A 101 -17.50 0.19 0.22
C LYS A 101 -18.86 -0.49 0.30
N GLU A 102 -19.58 -0.56 -0.81
CA GLU A 102 -20.96 -1.06 -0.83
C GLU A 102 -21.06 -2.58 -0.99
N LYS A 103 -20.01 -3.23 -1.50
CA LYS A 103 -20.07 -4.65 -1.88
C LYS A 103 -19.02 -5.48 -1.15
N PHE A 104 -17.75 -5.09 -1.23
CA PHE A 104 -16.68 -5.87 -0.59
C PHE A 104 -16.70 -5.74 0.94
N ILE A 105 -16.81 -4.52 1.49
CA ILE A 105 -16.82 -4.31 2.95
C ILE A 105 -17.96 -5.09 3.63
N PRO A 106 -19.22 -5.05 3.18
CA PRO A 106 -20.30 -5.84 3.79
C PRO A 106 -20.07 -7.35 3.67
N PHE A 107 -19.53 -7.82 2.54
CA PHE A 107 -19.18 -9.22 2.37
C PHE A 107 -18.09 -9.65 3.36
N TYR A 108 -17.03 -8.86 3.51
CA TYR A 108 -15.94 -9.16 4.44
C TYR A 108 -16.45 -9.22 5.88
N LYS A 109 -17.23 -8.22 6.33
CA LYS A 109 -17.82 -8.20 7.67
C LYS A 109 -18.66 -9.43 7.97
N ARG A 110 -19.39 -9.94 6.98
CA ARG A 110 -20.33 -11.06 7.19
C ARG A 110 -19.69 -12.44 7.07
N PHE A 111 -18.81 -12.64 6.10
CA PHE A 111 -18.32 -13.97 5.72
C PHE A 111 -16.85 -14.21 6.02
N ILE A 112 -16.08 -13.18 6.40
CA ILE A 112 -14.62 -13.27 6.59
C ILE A 112 -14.24 -12.84 8.00
N LEU A 113 -14.64 -11.64 8.42
CA LEU A 113 -14.29 -11.02 9.70
C LEU A 113 -14.41 -11.96 10.93
N PRO A 114 -15.46 -12.80 11.06
CA PRO A 114 -15.60 -13.70 12.21
C PRO A 114 -14.58 -14.86 12.26
N TYR A 115 -13.94 -15.17 11.13
CA TYR A 115 -13.06 -16.35 10.97
C TYR A 115 -11.63 -15.98 10.53
N ALA A 116 -11.40 -14.72 10.18
CA ALA A 116 -10.12 -14.25 9.70
C ALA A 116 -9.08 -14.13 10.82
N SER A 117 -7.82 -14.32 10.45
CA SER A 117 -6.68 -14.08 11.34
C SER A 117 -6.68 -12.65 11.86
N TYR A 118 -6.12 -12.46 13.06
CA TYR A 118 -5.98 -11.14 13.67
C TYR A 118 -5.29 -10.14 12.73
N GLN A 119 -4.23 -10.56 12.04
CA GLN A 119 -3.46 -9.71 11.13
C GLN A 119 -4.28 -9.29 9.90
N LYS A 120 -5.10 -10.18 9.32
CA LYS A 120 -5.99 -9.84 8.19
C LYS A 120 -7.12 -8.91 8.64
N ASN A 121 -7.67 -9.12 9.83
CA ASN A 121 -8.65 -8.22 10.42
C ASN A 121 -8.08 -6.81 10.68
N GLN A 122 -6.87 -6.70 11.23
CA GLN A 122 -6.19 -5.41 11.39
C GLN A 122 -5.98 -4.70 10.05
N ARG A 123 -5.54 -5.44 9.02
CA ARG A 123 -5.41 -4.90 7.66
C ARG A 123 -6.74 -4.42 7.09
N PHE A 124 -7.81 -5.18 7.29
CA PHE A 124 -9.16 -4.82 6.87
C PHE A 124 -9.63 -3.52 7.52
N TYR A 125 -9.44 -3.34 8.83
CA TYR A 125 -9.84 -2.12 9.52
C TYR A 125 -9.06 -0.89 9.05
N ILE A 126 -7.76 -1.02 8.78
CA ILE A 126 -6.97 0.07 8.21
C ILE A 126 -7.47 0.40 6.80
N PHE A 127 -7.73 -0.61 5.97
CA PHE A 127 -8.25 -0.44 4.61
C PHE A 127 -9.62 0.27 4.62
N GLN A 128 -10.53 -0.14 5.50
CA GLN A 128 -11.82 0.51 5.69
C GLN A 128 -11.64 1.97 6.12
N SER A 129 -10.75 2.25 7.07
CA SER A 129 -10.46 3.60 7.53
C SER A 129 -9.95 4.50 6.38
N ILE A 130 -9.11 3.97 5.50
CA ILE A 130 -8.65 4.68 4.29
C ILE A 130 -9.85 5.00 3.39
N LEU A 131 -10.71 4.02 3.10
CA LEU A 131 -11.90 4.26 2.28
C LEU A 131 -12.80 5.36 2.86
N ASP A 132 -12.99 5.40 4.18
CA ASP A 132 -13.80 6.42 4.83
C ASP A 132 -13.17 7.82 4.79
N LEU A 133 -11.84 7.93 4.93
CA LEU A 133 -11.14 9.21 4.72
C LEU A 133 -11.22 9.68 3.27
N LEU A 134 -11.18 8.75 2.32
CA LEU A 134 -11.33 9.05 0.90
C LEU A 134 -12.75 9.53 0.57
N GLU A 135 -13.77 8.89 1.15
CA GLU A 135 -15.17 9.30 1.00
C GLU A 135 -15.41 10.70 1.56
N LYS A 136 -14.85 11.00 2.74
CA LYS A 136 -14.88 12.33 3.37
C LYS A 136 -13.99 13.37 2.66
N LYS A 137 -13.42 13.05 1.49
CA LYS A 137 -12.55 13.93 0.70
C LYS A 137 -11.32 14.48 1.45
N VAL A 138 -10.89 13.85 2.55
CA VAL A 138 -9.76 14.31 3.37
C VAL A 138 -8.46 14.42 2.56
N HIS A 139 -8.27 13.48 1.63
CA HIS A 139 -7.15 13.41 0.68
C HIS A 139 -7.06 14.61 -0.29
N LEU A 140 -8.10 15.43 -0.44
CA LEU A 140 -8.04 16.62 -1.30
C LEU A 140 -7.21 17.74 -0.68
N SER A 141 -7.05 17.74 0.66
CA SER A 141 -6.17 18.68 1.35
C SER A 141 -4.75 18.11 1.45
N LYS A 142 -3.72 18.94 1.22
CA LYS A 142 -2.31 18.55 1.38
C LYS A 142 -2.04 17.96 2.77
N LYS A 143 -2.47 18.65 3.83
CA LYS A 143 -2.33 18.19 5.23
C LYS A 143 -3.11 16.90 5.50
N GLY A 144 -4.33 16.76 5.00
CA GLY A 144 -5.13 15.55 5.17
C GLY A 144 -4.52 14.34 4.48
N LEU A 145 -4.02 14.51 3.25
CA LEU A 145 -3.28 13.47 2.55
C LEU A 145 -2.00 13.09 3.31
N ALA A 146 -1.18 14.08 3.67
CA ALA A 146 0.13 13.89 4.29
C ALA A 146 0.08 13.27 5.69
N PHE A 147 -0.86 13.72 6.54
CA PHE A 147 -0.88 13.39 7.96
C PHE A 147 -2.01 12.45 8.38
N LYS A 148 -3.06 12.27 7.57
CA LYS A 148 -4.17 11.36 7.91
C LYS A 148 -4.19 10.12 7.03
N VAL A 149 -4.04 10.29 5.72
CA VAL A 149 -4.18 9.18 4.76
C VAL A 149 -2.89 8.39 4.60
N LEU A 150 -1.77 9.06 4.30
CA LEU A 150 -0.50 8.38 4.06
C LEU A 150 -0.01 7.50 5.22
N PRO A 151 -0.11 7.90 6.50
CA PRO A 151 0.30 7.03 7.61
C PRO A 151 -0.42 5.68 7.60
N LEU A 152 -1.74 5.66 7.32
CA LEU A 152 -2.51 4.43 7.20
C LEU A 152 -2.06 3.59 6.00
N VAL A 153 -1.79 4.22 4.85
CA VAL A 153 -1.26 3.55 3.65
C VAL A 153 0.11 2.93 3.91
N PHE A 154 0.95 3.55 4.75
CA PHE A 154 2.23 3.00 5.20
C PHE A 154 2.08 1.89 6.23
N LYS A 155 1.09 1.97 7.11
CA LYS A 155 0.77 0.91 8.08
C LYS A 155 0.27 -0.38 7.42
N MET A 156 -0.38 -0.29 6.25
CA MET A 156 -0.86 -1.49 5.52
C MET A 156 0.24 -2.36 4.90
N ARG A 157 1.52 -1.95 4.90
CA ARG A 157 2.58 -2.68 4.18
C ARG A 157 2.79 -4.09 4.73
N SER A 158 3.06 -5.04 3.84
CA SER A 158 3.80 -6.26 4.18
C SER A 158 5.30 -5.98 4.08
N GLN A 159 6.10 -6.63 4.93
CA GLN A 159 7.56 -6.52 4.93
C GLN A 159 8.19 -6.88 3.56
N ALA A 160 7.52 -7.69 2.74
CA ALA A 160 8.03 -8.18 1.46
C ALA A 160 8.10 -7.16 0.30
N GLN A 161 7.57 -5.94 0.43
CA GLN A 161 7.58 -4.96 -0.67
C GLN A 161 8.19 -3.63 -0.23
N ALA A 162 9.44 -3.39 -0.66
CA ALA A 162 10.09 -2.07 -0.56
C ALA A 162 9.36 -1.03 -1.43
N ARG A 163 9.09 0.15 -0.85
CA ARG A 163 8.59 1.33 -1.55
C ARG A 163 9.81 2.16 -1.89
N LYS A 164 9.79 2.75 -3.08
CA LYS A 164 10.86 3.63 -3.54
C LYS A 164 11.04 4.87 -2.67
N LYS A 165 9.96 5.31 -2.00
CA LYS A 165 9.93 6.49 -1.12
C LYS A 165 9.37 6.13 0.26
N THR A 166 9.97 6.72 1.28
CA THR A 166 9.55 6.73 2.68
C THR A 166 8.32 7.61 2.88
N LEU A 167 7.66 7.47 4.04
CA LEU A 167 6.54 8.33 4.42
C LEU A 167 6.97 9.80 4.50
N ARG A 168 8.14 10.07 5.07
CA ARG A 168 8.68 11.43 5.24
C ARG A 168 8.94 12.11 3.90
N GLU A 169 9.51 11.39 2.94
CA GLU A 169 9.74 11.91 1.59
C GLU A 169 8.42 12.29 0.91
N PHE A 170 7.38 11.45 1.00
CA PHE A 170 6.06 11.80 0.48
C PHE A 170 5.43 13.00 1.19
N GLN A 171 5.56 13.09 2.51
CA GLN A 171 5.04 14.22 3.28
C GLN A 171 5.73 15.52 2.86
N ASN A 172 7.06 15.49 2.73
CA ASN A 172 7.82 16.64 2.24
C ASN A 172 7.39 17.03 0.83
N GLU A 173 7.27 16.08 -0.10
CA GLU A 173 6.82 16.34 -1.48
C GLU A 173 5.42 16.98 -1.55
N ILE A 174 4.48 16.51 -0.73
CA ILE A 174 3.10 17.04 -0.71
C ILE A 174 3.05 18.44 -0.10
N LEU A 175 3.78 18.62 1.01
CA LEU A 175 3.73 19.84 1.81
C LEU A 175 4.64 20.92 1.26
N TRP A 176 5.60 20.57 0.41
CA TRP A 176 6.44 21.54 -0.27
C TRP A 176 5.56 22.57 -0.99
N CYS A 177 5.69 23.81 -0.55
CA CYS A 177 5.15 24.98 -1.21
C CYS A 177 6.35 25.61 -1.90
N GLY A 178 6.41 25.56 -3.24
CA GLY A 178 7.51 26.13 -4.01
C GLY A 178 7.50 27.67 -4.01
N ARG A 179 7.53 28.30 -2.83
CA ARG A 179 7.76 29.73 -2.60
C ARG A 179 8.14 29.92 -1.12
N ASP A 180 9.42 29.72 -0.84
CA ASP A 180 10.18 30.29 0.28
C ASP A 180 11.68 30.16 -0.08
N ALA A 181 12.07 30.82 -1.17
CA ALA A 181 13.47 31.10 -1.51
C ALA A 181 13.52 32.33 -2.43
N ALA A 182 12.78 33.38 -2.05
CA ALA A 182 13.09 34.75 -2.42
C ALA A 182 13.37 35.50 -1.13
N GLN A 183 14.39 35.06 -0.39
CA GLN A 183 15.22 36.02 0.30
C GLN A 183 16.28 36.40 -0.72
N GLU A 184 16.13 37.58 -1.32
CA GLU A 184 17.29 38.27 -1.87
C GLU A 184 18.39 38.21 -0.81
N PRO A 185 19.61 37.78 -1.15
CA PRO A 185 20.72 37.96 -0.23
C PRO A 185 20.84 39.46 0.03
N LEU A 186 20.67 39.86 1.30
CA LEU A 186 21.08 41.18 1.77
C LEU A 186 22.50 41.42 1.25
N LYS A 187 22.63 42.36 0.31
CA LYS A 187 23.94 42.84 -0.15
C LYS A 187 24.71 43.26 1.10
N PRO A 188 25.91 42.70 1.36
CA PRO A 188 26.78 43.26 2.38
C PRO A 188 27.11 44.68 1.95
N GLN A 189 26.71 45.66 2.75
CA GLN A 189 27.27 46.99 2.67
C GLN A 189 28.76 46.87 3.02
N GLY A 190 29.60 47.48 2.19
CA GLY A 190 31.05 47.31 2.24
C GLY A 190 31.64 47.70 3.59
N ALA A 191 32.68 46.97 3.97
CA ALA A 191 33.69 47.42 4.93
C ALA A 191 35.05 46.90 4.47
N LEU A 192 36.01 47.82 4.49
CA LEU A 192 37.38 47.72 4.03
C LEU A 192 38.22 46.71 4.83
N GLY A 193 39.28 46.20 4.18
CA GLY A 193 40.58 45.99 4.81
C GLY A 193 40.93 44.56 5.22
N ALA A 194 41.83 43.94 4.45
CA ALA A 194 42.75 42.90 4.94
C ALA A 194 43.82 43.56 5.85
N PRO A 195 44.58 42.82 6.72
CA PRO A 195 45.62 41.92 6.23
C PRO A 195 45.81 40.59 7.02
N GLU A 196 46.70 39.77 6.48
CA GLU A 196 47.20 38.44 6.89
C GLU A 196 47.91 38.37 8.27
N CYS A 197 47.96 37.16 8.85
CA CYS A 197 49.07 36.58 9.66
C CYS A 197 48.81 35.06 9.82
N ILE A 198 49.57 34.18 9.15
CA ILE A 198 50.79 33.43 9.55
C ILE A 198 50.60 32.41 10.69
N ALA A 199 51.06 31.18 10.40
CA ALA A 199 50.97 29.93 11.15
C ALA A 199 51.78 29.88 12.45
N HIS A 200 51.42 28.96 13.36
CA HIS A 200 52.36 28.20 14.19
C HIS A 200 51.77 26.86 14.67
N SER A 201 52.70 25.98 15.04
CA SER A 201 52.73 24.52 15.08
C SER A 201 52.56 23.91 16.48
N GLU A 202 52.65 22.57 16.53
CA GLU A 202 52.89 21.68 17.68
C GLU A 202 51.62 21.15 18.41
N GLY A 203 51.51 19.89 18.85
CA GLY A 203 52.45 18.77 18.90
C GLY A 203 51.78 17.50 19.48
N ARG A 204 52.41 16.35 19.17
CA ARG A 204 52.33 14.98 19.74
C ARG A 204 51.43 14.72 20.97
N ALA A 205 50.73 13.58 20.96
CA ALA A 205 51.12 12.40 21.77
C ALA A 205 50.32 11.14 21.40
N SER A 206 51.05 10.08 21.10
CA SER A 206 50.58 8.70 20.94
C SER A 206 50.44 8.02 22.31
N LEU A 207 49.45 7.14 22.47
CA LEU A 207 49.53 6.00 23.40
C LEU A 207 48.68 4.84 22.87
N LYS A 208 49.38 3.77 22.47
CA LYS A 208 48.85 2.42 22.26
C LYS A 208 48.78 1.73 23.62
N LEU A 209 47.77 0.89 23.86
CA LEU A 209 47.88 -0.53 24.25
C LEU A 209 46.50 -1.16 24.45
N SER A 210 46.47 -2.47 24.28
CA SER A 210 45.38 -3.34 23.82
C SER A 210 44.80 -4.24 24.96
N PRO A 211 44.27 -5.46 24.71
CA PRO A 211 42.84 -5.76 24.76
C PRO A 211 42.44 -6.82 25.82
N SER A 212 41.15 -6.91 26.16
CA SER A 212 40.39 -8.13 26.57
C SER A 212 39.00 -7.63 27.02
N VAL A 213 37.86 -8.30 26.86
CA VAL A 213 37.50 -9.69 27.17
C VAL A 213 36.28 -10.05 26.30
N ARG A 214 36.29 -11.24 25.69
CA ARG A 214 35.09 -11.93 25.19
C ARG A 214 34.35 -12.56 26.36
N SER A 215 33.05 -12.35 26.48
CA SER A 215 32.17 -13.22 27.27
C SER A 215 31.01 -13.69 26.40
N ASP A 216 31.06 -15.00 26.11
CA ASP A 216 29.96 -15.84 25.69
C ASP A 216 28.75 -15.67 26.62
N GLN A 217 27.54 -15.58 26.05
CA GLN A 217 26.35 -16.08 26.72
C GLN A 217 25.55 -16.94 25.74
N ARG A 218 25.47 -18.22 26.10
CA ARG A 218 24.72 -19.28 25.43
C ARG A 218 23.23 -19.13 25.69
N ALA A 219 22.48 -19.59 24.70
CA ALA A 219 21.04 -19.78 24.72
C ALA A 219 20.59 -20.73 25.85
N LEU A 220 19.43 -20.41 26.44
CA LEU A 220 18.64 -21.30 27.28
C LEU A 220 17.55 -21.97 26.41
N PRO A 221 17.21 -23.25 26.67
CA PRO A 221 16.15 -23.95 25.96
C PRO A 221 14.77 -23.58 26.53
N VAL A 222 13.78 -23.52 25.64
CA VAL A 222 12.37 -23.35 25.98
C VAL A 222 11.75 -24.74 26.12
N ALA A 223 11.05 -24.95 27.24
CA ALA A 223 10.20 -26.12 27.51
C ALA A 223 8.86 -26.02 26.78
#